data_AF-A0A669CSF8-F1
#
_entry.id   AF-A0A669CSF8-F1
#
_cell.length_a   1.000
_cell.length_b   1.000
_cell.length_c   1.000
_cell.angle_alpha   90.00
_cell.angle_beta   90.00
_cell.angle_gamma   90.00
#
_symmetry.space_group_name_H-M   'P 1'
#
loop_
_entity.id
_entity.type
_entity.pdbx_description
1 polymer ?
#
loop_
_entity_poly.entity_id
_entity_poly.type
_entity_poly.pdbx_seq_one_letter_code
_entity_poly.pdbx_strand_id
1 'polypeptide(L)'
;MADAQTERSYQKQPTIFQNKKRVLIADGGKETKEKLPRYHKSVGLGFKTPREAIEGTYIDKKCPFTGNVSIRGRILSGVVTKMKMQRTIVIRRDYLHYIRKYNRFEKRHCDCWGVPTPQQDCCWSQEAVPEVLDVTLNKMSAISQFVSF
;
A
#
# COMPACT_ATOMS: atom_id res chain seq x y z
N MET A 1 6.50 -13.94 11.18
CA MET A 1 6.16 -13.87 9.75
C MET A 1 5.00 -14.81 9.54
N ALA A 2 3.84 -14.31 9.11
CA ALA A 2 2.71 -15.18 8.78
C ALA A 2 3.08 -16.05 7.58
N ASP A 3 2.61 -17.29 7.56
CA ASP A 3 2.81 -18.19 6.42
C ASP A 3 2.22 -17.56 5.15
N ALA A 4 3.01 -17.54 4.07
CA ALA A 4 2.63 -16.89 2.80
C ALA A 4 1.39 -17.52 2.15
N GLN A 5 0.93 -18.68 2.63
CA GLN A 5 -0.18 -19.44 2.08
C GLN A 5 -1.35 -19.47 3.06
N THR A 6 -2.03 -18.34 3.22
CA THR A 6 -3.24 -18.23 4.07
C THR A 6 -4.53 -18.54 3.30
N GLU A 7 -4.54 -18.28 1.99
CA GLU A 7 -5.73 -18.46 1.15
C GLU A 7 -5.81 -19.87 0.55
N ARG A 8 -6.99 -20.23 0.05
CA ARG A 8 -7.23 -21.55 -0.59
C ARG A 8 -6.44 -21.73 -1.89
N SER A 9 -6.22 -20.65 -2.64
CA SER A 9 -5.44 -20.69 -3.88
C SER A 9 -3.95 -20.50 -3.61
N TYR A 10 -3.10 -21.24 -4.30
CA TYR A 10 -1.65 -21.08 -4.19
C TYR A 10 -1.20 -19.66 -4.56
N GLN A 11 -0.54 -18.98 -3.64
CA GLN A 11 -0.04 -17.62 -3.84
C GLN A 11 1.38 -17.68 -4.41
N LYS A 12 1.60 -17.03 -5.56
CA LYS A 12 2.91 -16.85 -6.18
C LYS A 12 2.99 -15.52 -6.92
N GLN A 13 4.20 -15.01 -7.10
CA GLN A 13 4.44 -13.90 -8.02
C GLN A 13 4.31 -14.40 -9.46
N PRO A 14 3.52 -13.74 -10.32
CA PRO A 14 3.31 -14.21 -11.70
C PRO A 14 4.58 -14.07 -12.56
N THR A 15 5.42 -13.09 -12.26
CA THR A 15 6.66 -12.80 -13.01
C THR A 15 7.77 -13.82 -12.78
N ILE A 16 7.71 -14.60 -11.69
CA ILE A 16 8.79 -15.50 -11.28
C ILE A 16 8.36 -16.95 -11.43
N PHE A 17 9.19 -17.69 -12.16
CA PHE A 17 9.06 -19.13 -12.25
C PHE A 17 9.76 -19.81 -11.07
N GLN A 18 8.98 -20.47 -10.22
CA GLN A 18 9.49 -21.13 -9.00
C GLN A 18 10.07 -22.53 -9.27
N ASN A 19 9.56 -23.23 -10.28
CA ASN A 19 9.91 -24.63 -10.55
C ASN A 19 11.16 -24.76 -11.42
N LYS A 20 12.19 -23.93 -11.16
CA LYS A 20 13.47 -24.04 -11.86
C LYS A 20 14.20 -25.29 -11.34
N LYS A 21 14.20 -26.37 -12.12
CA LYS A 21 14.97 -27.57 -11.78
C LYS A 21 16.45 -27.19 -11.73
N ARG A 22 17.09 -27.45 -10.59
CA ARG A 22 18.55 -27.31 -10.46
C ARG A 22 19.19 -28.37 -11.34
N VAL A 23 19.99 -27.97 -12.32
CA VAL A 23 20.81 -28.91 -13.08
C VAL A 23 21.83 -29.48 -12.08
N LEU A 24 21.86 -30.80 -11.95
CA LEU A 24 22.83 -31.51 -11.13
C LEU A 24 24.19 -31.43 -11.83
N ILE A 25 24.87 -30.28 -11.75
CA ILE A 25 26.27 -30.18 -12.19
C ILE A 25 27.17 -30.56 -11.00
N ALA A 26 28.10 -31.45 -11.33
CA ALA A 26 28.82 -32.39 -10.51
C ALA A 26 30.04 -31.83 -9.78
N ASP A 27 29.96 -30.65 -9.16
CA ASP A 27 31.08 -30.13 -8.36
C ASP A 27 30.57 -29.62 -7.02
N GLY A 28 31.12 -30.20 -5.94
CA GLY A 28 30.71 -30.10 -4.53
C GLY A 28 30.77 -28.71 -3.90
N GLY A 29 30.17 -27.71 -4.53
CA GLY A 29 29.95 -26.37 -4.01
C GLY A 29 28.68 -26.32 -3.15
N LYS A 30 28.90 -26.20 -1.84
CA LYS A 30 27.95 -25.87 -0.74
C LYS A 30 26.49 -25.69 -1.15
N GLU A 31 25.64 -26.51 -0.51
CA GLU A 31 24.17 -26.52 -0.53
C GLU A 31 23.54 -25.22 -0.02
N THR A 32 23.82 -24.10 -0.68
CA THR A 32 23.12 -22.86 -0.41
C THR A 32 21.78 -23.02 -1.12
N LYS A 33 20.70 -23.27 -0.38
CA LYS A 33 19.33 -23.14 -0.90
C LYS A 33 19.22 -21.74 -1.50
N GLU A 34 19.42 -21.63 -2.82
CA GLU A 34 19.26 -20.35 -3.51
C GLU A 34 17.83 -19.90 -3.25
N LYS A 35 17.69 -18.79 -2.51
CA LYS A 35 16.38 -18.17 -2.31
C LYS A 35 15.85 -17.83 -3.68
N LEU A 36 14.61 -18.22 -3.96
CA LEU A 36 13.93 -17.85 -5.20
C LEU A 36 14.07 -16.34 -5.41
N PRO A 37 14.57 -15.88 -6.58
CA PRO A 37 14.74 -14.46 -6.85
C PRO A 37 13.38 -13.77 -6.72
N ARG A 38 13.31 -12.65 -5.98
CA ARG A 38 12.07 -11.91 -5.72
C ARG A 38 11.94 -10.71 -6.66
N TYR A 39 10.74 -10.54 -7.21
CA TYR A 39 10.46 -9.46 -8.14
C TYR A 39 10.09 -8.22 -7.33
N HIS A 40 10.83 -7.15 -7.59
CA HIS A 40 10.59 -5.82 -7.05
C HIS A 40 10.81 -4.80 -8.18
N LYS A 41 10.13 -3.67 -8.07
CA LYS A 41 10.13 -2.59 -9.04
C LYS A 41 10.29 -1.25 -8.31
N SER A 42 11.02 -0.33 -8.92
CA SER A 42 11.03 1.08 -8.53
C SER A 42 9.80 1.79 -9.11
N VAL A 43 9.06 2.51 -8.26
CA VAL A 43 7.76 3.11 -8.63
C VAL A 43 7.91 4.51 -9.23
N GLY A 44 9.08 5.13 -9.08
CA GLY A 44 9.36 6.50 -9.52
C GLY A 44 9.04 7.55 -8.46
N LEU A 45 8.99 8.83 -8.86
CA LEU A 45 8.62 9.97 -8.00
C LEU A 45 9.51 10.18 -6.75
N GLY A 46 10.73 9.64 -6.74
CA GLY A 46 11.68 9.79 -5.63
C GLY A 46 11.45 8.84 -4.44
N PHE A 47 10.45 7.95 -4.52
CA PHE A 47 10.23 6.95 -3.48
C PHE A 47 11.28 5.83 -3.55
N LYS A 48 11.89 5.52 -2.39
CA LYS A 48 12.84 4.42 -2.24
C LYS A 48 12.08 3.10 -2.04
N THR A 49 12.57 2.02 -2.64
CA THR A 49 12.02 0.69 -2.41
C THR A 49 12.37 0.22 -0.98
N PRO A 50 11.39 -0.14 -0.14
CA PRO A 50 11.66 -0.58 1.22
C PRO A 50 12.39 -1.92 1.24
N ARG A 51 13.26 -2.14 2.23
CA ARG A 51 13.99 -3.41 2.41
C ARG A 51 13.05 -4.60 2.55
N GLU A 52 11.91 -4.39 3.20
CA GLU A 52 10.85 -5.39 3.34
C GLU A 52 10.28 -5.87 2.00
N ALA A 53 10.24 -5.03 0.98
CA ALA A 53 9.80 -5.44 -0.35
C ALA A 53 10.86 -6.28 -1.09
N ILE A 54 12.15 -6.06 -0.79
CA ILE A 54 13.28 -6.76 -1.42
C ILE A 54 13.49 -8.13 -0.78
N GLU A 55 13.46 -8.20 0.55
CA GLU A 55 13.81 -9.40 1.33
C GLU A 55 12.57 -10.15 1.86
N GLY A 56 11.41 -9.51 1.90
CA GLY A 56 10.19 -10.11 2.45
C GLY A 56 9.70 -11.30 1.64
N THR A 57 8.76 -12.06 2.21
CA THR A 57 8.16 -13.25 1.59
C THR A 57 6.66 -13.14 1.35
N TYR A 58 6.05 -11.98 1.62
CA TYR A 58 4.64 -11.74 1.37
C TYR A 58 4.32 -11.69 -0.13
N ILE A 59 3.10 -12.09 -0.49
CA ILE A 59 2.60 -12.09 -1.86
C ILE A 59 1.35 -11.21 -1.91
N ASP A 60 1.48 -10.02 -2.48
CA ASP A 60 0.36 -9.10 -2.67
C ASP A 60 0.35 -8.56 -4.10
N LYS A 61 -0.80 -8.70 -4.77
CA LYS A 61 -1.00 -8.18 -6.13
C LYS A 61 -1.20 -6.67 -6.13
N LYS A 62 -1.61 -6.09 -5.00
CA LYS A 62 -1.91 -4.66 -4.84
C LYS A 62 -0.69 -3.82 -4.43
N CYS A 63 0.44 -4.45 -4.08
CA CYS A 63 1.64 -3.72 -3.71
C CYS A 63 2.21 -2.94 -4.92
N PRO A 64 2.59 -1.66 -4.78
CA PRO A 64 3.17 -0.86 -5.86
C PRO A 64 4.61 -1.29 -6.20
N PHE A 65 5.32 -1.92 -5.26
CA PHE A 65 6.70 -2.36 -5.44
C PHE A 65 6.81 -3.77 -6.03
N THR A 66 5.96 -4.71 -5.61
CA THR A 66 6.08 -6.14 -5.98
C THR A 66 4.94 -6.63 -6.88
N GLY A 67 3.87 -5.83 -7.05
CA GLY A 67 2.73 -6.11 -7.89
C GLY A 67 2.76 -5.37 -9.23
N ASN A 68 1.62 -5.37 -9.94
CA ASN A 68 1.46 -4.73 -11.26
C ASN A 68 0.76 -3.36 -11.18
N VAL A 69 1.01 -2.62 -10.11
CA VAL A 69 0.29 -1.39 -9.81
C VAL A 69 1.20 -0.20 -10.04
N SER A 70 0.77 0.74 -10.88
CA SER A 70 1.48 2.00 -11.11
C SER A 70 0.84 3.14 -10.34
N ILE A 71 1.66 3.91 -9.63
CA ILE A 71 1.28 5.21 -9.06
C ILE A 71 0.91 6.18 -10.18
N ARG A 72 -0.28 6.79 -10.10
CA ARG A 72 -0.77 7.82 -11.02
C ARG A 72 -1.73 8.77 -10.31
N GLY A 73 -1.65 10.07 -10.60
CA GLY A 73 -2.56 11.08 -10.07
C GLY A 73 -1.91 11.95 -8.98
N ARG A 74 -2.56 12.09 -7.83
CA ARG A 74 -2.16 13.00 -6.74
C ARG A 74 -1.51 12.22 -5.60
N ILE A 75 -0.44 12.80 -5.03
CA ILE A 75 0.15 12.36 -3.76
C ILE A 75 -0.54 13.16 -2.67
N LEU A 76 -1.03 12.47 -1.64
CA LEU A 76 -1.83 13.08 -0.60
C LEU A 76 -1.38 12.57 0.76
N SER A 77 -1.14 13.49 1.70
CA SER A 77 -0.74 13.15 3.06
C SER A 77 -1.94 13.16 4.00
N GLY A 78 -1.90 12.34 5.04
CA GLY A 78 -2.90 12.35 6.09
C GLY A 78 -2.49 11.51 7.29
N VAL A 79 -3.35 11.50 8.30
CA VAL A 79 -3.14 10.76 9.54
C VAL A 79 -3.93 9.46 9.52
N VAL A 80 -3.33 8.36 9.98
CA VAL A 80 -4.00 7.05 10.03
C VAL A 80 -4.99 7.02 11.17
N THR A 81 -6.26 6.74 10.89
CA THR A 81 -7.33 6.70 11.91
C THR A 81 -7.72 5.28 12.29
N LYS A 82 -7.86 4.37 11.32
CA LYS A 82 -8.36 3.00 11.56
C LYS A 82 -7.52 1.98 10.80
N MET A 83 -7.14 0.90 11.50
CA MET A 83 -6.41 -0.26 10.97
C MET A 83 -7.18 -1.57 11.18
N LYS A 84 -8.51 -1.55 11.02
CA LYS A 84 -9.37 -2.69 11.36
C LYS A 84 -9.45 -3.75 10.26
N MET A 85 -9.13 -3.39 9.01
CA MET A 85 -9.22 -4.29 7.87
C MET A 85 -7.85 -4.82 7.48
N GLN A 86 -7.81 -6.03 6.93
CA GLN A 86 -6.58 -6.61 6.43
C GLN A 86 -6.14 -5.90 5.13
N ARG A 87 -4.84 -5.58 5.03
CA ARG A 87 -4.18 -4.98 3.85
C ARG A 87 -4.76 -3.62 3.40
N THR A 88 -5.50 -2.91 4.26
CA THR A 88 -6.06 -1.57 3.98
C THR A 88 -6.06 -0.73 5.24
N ILE A 89 -5.79 0.57 5.09
CA ILE A 89 -5.86 1.54 6.18
C ILE A 89 -6.77 2.70 5.81
N VAL A 90 -7.30 3.35 6.84
CA VAL A 90 -8.16 4.53 6.72
C VAL A 90 -7.36 5.74 7.10
N ILE A 91 -7.36 6.73 6.21
CA ILE A 91 -6.65 7.98 6.41
C ILE A 91 -7.65 9.12 6.47
N ARG A 92 -7.43 9.97 7.46
CA ARG A 92 -8.15 11.21 7.70
C ARG A 92 -7.31 12.38 7.26
N ARG A 93 -7.95 13.33 6.58
CA ARG A 93 -7.35 14.61 6.19
C ARG A 93 -8.13 15.75 6.78
N ASP A 94 -7.44 16.56 7.56
CA ASP A 94 -7.98 17.80 8.08
C ASP A 94 -7.64 18.92 7.08
N TYR A 95 -8.64 19.69 6.66
CA TYR A 95 -8.46 20.85 5.79
C TYR A 95 -9.28 22.04 6.31
N LEU A 96 -8.79 23.23 6.04
CA LEU A 96 -9.42 24.49 6.44
C LEU A 96 -10.28 25.00 5.28
N HIS A 97 -11.58 25.15 5.52
CA HIS A 97 -12.51 25.72 4.55
C HIS A 97 -12.77 27.20 4.85
N TYR A 98 -12.61 28.08 3.85
CA TYR A 98 -12.83 29.51 4.02
C TYR A 98 -14.30 29.91 3.81
N ILE A 99 -14.90 30.60 4.77
CA ILE A 99 -16.28 31.12 4.67
C ILE A 99 -16.24 32.61 4.35
N ARG A 100 -16.61 32.95 3.10
CA ARG A 100 -16.59 34.33 2.58
C ARG A 100 -17.49 35.31 3.35
N LYS A 101 -18.62 34.85 3.91
CA LYS A 101 -19.57 35.73 4.63
C LYS A 101 -18.98 36.29 5.94
N TYR A 102 -18.14 35.51 6.62
CA TYR A 102 -17.59 35.87 7.93
C TYR A 102 -16.08 36.11 7.91
N ASN A 103 -15.43 35.98 6.75
CA ASN A 103 -13.98 36.06 6.57
C ASN A 103 -13.19 35.19 7.58
N ARG A 104 -13.69 33.99 7.88
CA ARG A 104 -13.12 33.03 8.85
C ARG A 104 -12.94 31.65 8.22
N PHE A 105 -12.03 30.86 8.77
CA PHE A 105 -11.81 29.47 8.39
C PHE A 105 -12.54 28.51 9.34
N GLU A 106 -13.15 27.47 8.78
CA GLU A 106 -13.74 26.34 9.50
C GLU A 106 -12.85 25.11 9.33
N LYS A 107 -12.59 24.38 10.43
CA LYS A 107 -11.89 23.09 10.36
C LYS A 107 -12.87 22.00 9.91
N ARG A 108 -12.58 21.35 8.79
CA ARG A 108 -13.30 20.17 8.32
C ARG A 108 -12.35 19.00 8.21
N HIS A 109 -12.91 17.80 8.27
CA HIS A 109 -12.17 16.57 8.04
C HIS A 109 -12.89 15.76 6.97
N CYS A 110 -12.12 15.08 6.12
CA CYS A 110 -12.64 14.02 5.28
C CYS A 110 -11.91 12.72 5.62
N ASP A 111 -12.68 11.71 6.01
CA ASP A 111 -12.20 10.34 6.07
C ASP A 111 -12.21 9.82 4.63
N CYS A 112 -11.05 9.50 4.08
CA CYS A 112 -10.94 9.01 2.71
C CYS A 112 -11.34 7.53 2.63
N TRP A 113 -12.63 7.25 2.83
CA TRP A 113 -13.31 6.06 2.32
C TRP A 113 -14.06 6.50 1.06
N GLY A 114 -13.53 6.20 -0.12
CA GLY A 114 -13.93 6.91 -1.34
C GLY A 114 -15.43 7.01 -1.62
N VAL A 115 -15.96 8.25 -1.64
CA VAL A 115 -17.05 8.72 -2.50
C VAL A 115 -16.80 10.21 -2.80
N PRO A 116 -16.94 10.70 -4.05
CA PRO A 116 -17.04 12.14 -4.29
C PRO A 116 -18.50 12.54 -4.06
N THR A 117 -18.88 12.87 -2.81
CA THR A 117 -20.18 13.52 -2.55
C THR A 117 -20.04 14.76 -1.67
N PRO A 118 -20.84 15.81 -1.93
CA PRO A 118 -20.67 17.12 -1.33
C PRO A 118 -21.62 17.33 -0.14
N GLN A 119 -21.54 16.62 0.99
CA GLN A 119 -22.30 17.04 2.18
C GLN A 119 -21.79 16.39 3.49
N GLN A 120 -21.60 17.26 4.50
CA GLN A 120 -21.37 17.14 5.95
C GLN A 120 -22.22 16.05 6.68
N ASP A 121 -21.90 15.44 7.85
CA ASP A 121 -21.50 15.95 9.19
C ASP A 121 -21.02 14.82 10.17
N CYS A 122 -20.24 15.21 11.21
CA CYS A 122 -20.05 14.61 12.56
C CYS A 122 -19.38 13.23 12.78
N CYS A 123 -18.23 13.17 13.50
CA CYS A 123 -18.16 12.92 14.97
C CYS A 123 -16.72 12.53 15.48
N TRP A 124 -16.20 13.35 16.40
CA TRP A 124 -15.32 13.14 17.57
C TRP A 124 -14.14 12.12 17.63
N SER A 125 -12.95 12.72 17.89
CA SER A 125 -11.85 12.43 18.84
C SER A 125 -11.26 11.01 19.03
N GLN A 126 -10.01 10.81 18.60
CA GLN A 126 -8.86 10.39 19.44
C GLN A 126 -7.54 10.38 18.62
N GLU A 127 -6.44 10.75 19.28
CA GLU A 127 -5.11 11.00 18.73
C GLU A 127 -4.38 9.73 18.25
N ALA A 128 -3.65 9.85 17.12
CA ALA A 128 -2.36 9.20 16.88
C ALA A 128 -1.78 9.64 15.52
N VAL A 129 -0.63 10.32 15.52
CA VAL A 129 0.24 10.55 14.34
C VAL A 129 1.32 9.44 14.33
N PRO A 130 2.00 9.09 13.20
CA PRO A 130 2.66 10.00 12.26
C PRO A 130 2.03 9.98 10.87
N GLU A 131 2.27 11.06 10.13
CA GLU A 131 1.79 11.31 8.78
C GLU A 131 2.19 10.17 7.82
N VAL A 132 1.22 9.69 7.05
CA VAL A 132 1.45 8.72 5.99
C VAL A 132 1.21 9.41 4.65
N LEU A 133 2.18 9.25 3.74
CA LEU A 133 2.06 9.65 2.35
C LEU A 133 1.29 8.54 1.61
N ASP A 134 0.08 8.86 1.19
CA ASP A 134 -0.67 8.02 0.27
C ASP A 134 -0.48 8.51 -1.15
N VAL A 135 -0.50 7.56 -2.08
CA VAL A 135 -0.60 7.91 -3.49
C VAL A 135 -1.79 7.25 -4.14
N THR A 136 -2.49 8.01 -4.99
CA THR A 136 -3.58 7.50 -5.83
C THR A 136 -3.08 6.44 -6.81
N LEU A 137 -3.88 5.41 -7.01
CA LEU A 137 -3.65 4.31 -7.94
C LEU A 137 -4.89 4.10 -8.81
N ASN A 138 -4.74 3.28 -9.86
CA ASN A 138 -5.90 2.74 -10.58
C ASN A 138 -6.84 2.04 -9.58
N LYS A 139 -8.16 2.23 -9.72
CA LYS A 139 -9.18 1.71 -8.80
C LYS A 139 -8.98 0.21 -8.51
N MET A 140 -8.56 -0.13 -7.30
CA MET A 140 -8.24 -1.52 -6.90
C MET A 140 -9.44 -2.25 -6.29
N SER A 141 -10.35 -1.52 -5.68
CA SER A 141 -11.65 -1.99 -5.21
C SER A 141 -12.64 -0.83 -5.21
N ALA A 142 -13.91 -1.08 -4.84
CA ALA A 142 -14.90 -0.02 -4.71
C ALA A 142 -14.48 1.09 -3.71
N ILE A 143 -13.62 0.75 -2.75
CA ILE A 143 -13.29 1.58 -1.58
C ILE A 143 -11.81 1.97 -1.54
N SER A 144 -10.90 1.10 -1.99
CA SER A 144 -9.45 1.31 -1.92
C SER A 144 -8.91 1.80 -3.27
N GLN A 145 -8.48 3.05 -3.29
CA GLN A 145 -7.78 3.68 -4.42
C GLN A 145 -6.37 4.18 -4.05
N PHE A 146 -5.97 4.02 -2.79
CA PHE A 146 -4.74 4.58 -2.24
C PHE A 146 -3.83 3.48 -1.71
N VAL A 147 -2.52 3.64 -1.88
CA VAL A 147 -1.50 2.87 -1.16
C VAL A 147 -0.62 3.81 -0.36
N SER A 148 -0.35 3.35 0.85
CA SER A 148 0.50 3.93 1.88
C SER A 148 1.94 3.47 1.70
N PHE A 149 2.90 4.39 1.85
CA PHE A 149 4.34 4.13 1.72
C PHE A 149 5.06 4.06 3.06
#